data_AF-A0A7X5JF59-F1
#
_entry.id   AF-A0A7X5JF59-F1
#
_cell.length_a   1.000
_cell.length_b   1.000
_cell.length_c   1.000
_cell.angle_alpha   90.00
_cell.angle_beta   90.00
_cell.angle_gamma   90.00
#
_symmetry.space_group_name_H-M   'P 1'
#
loop_
_entity.id
_entity.type
_entity.pdbx_description
1 polymer ?
#
loop_
_entity_poly.entity_id
_entity_poly.type
_entity_poly.pdbx_seq_one_letter_code
_entity_poly.pdbx_strand_id
1 'polypeptide(L)'
;VGVSAGSMVTAVDLALKQAQEIYGEDLDETEELPGLNFIDFYFLPHLNNKYFPNINKENIKKSAMITDRKIYAIDDQSALKVVDDQVDVVSEGDWVVLN
;
A
#
# COMPACT_ATOMS: atom_id res chain seq x y z
N VAL A 1 3.24 0.69 -15.21
CA VAL A 1 2.82 -0.60 -14.62
C VAL A 1 3.77 -0.88 -13.47
N GLY A 2 3.22 -1.11 -12.26
CA GLY A 2 3.97 -1.49 -11.07
C GLY A 2 3.51 -2.85 -10.56
N VAL A 3 4.39 -3.58 -9.89
CA VAL A 3 4.09 -4.85 -9.22
C VAL A 3 4.76 -4.85 -7.87
N SER A 4 4.04 -5.26 -6.82
CA SER A 4 4.56 -5.29 -5.44
C SER A 4 5.15 -3.92 -5.04
N ALA A 5 6.42 -3.85 -4.62
CA ALA A 5 7.13 -2.60 -4.34
C ALA A 5 7.08 -1.58 -5.50
N GLY A 6 7.05 -2.05 -6.75
CA GLY A 6 6.90 -1.20 -7.94
C GLY A 6 5.54 -0.50 -8.04
N SER A 7 4.52 -1.00 -7.33
CA SER A 7 3.24 -0.30 -7.17
C SER A 7 3.31 0.75 -6.05
N MET A 8 4.05 0.47 -4.98
CA MET A 8 4.22 1.36 -3.82
C MET A 8 4.96 2.65 -4.19
N VAL A 9 6.05 2.54 -4.97
CA VAL A 9 6.88 3.68 -5.39
C VAL A 9 6.12 4.73 -6.22
N THR A 10 4.91 4.41 -6.70
CA THR A 10 4.09 5.35 -7.48
C THR A 10 3.44 6.45 -6.63
N ALA A 11 3.37 6.27 -5.31
CA ALA A 11 2.85 7.26 -4.38
C ALA A 11 3.78 8.49 -4.23
N VAL A 12 3.31 9.49 -3.49
CA VAL A 12 4.05 10.73 -3.17
C VAL A 12 5.36 10.46 -2.42
N ASP A 13 5.36 9.49 -1.52
CA ASP A 13 6.49 9.03 -0.72
C ASP A 13 6.39 7.51 -0.51
N LEU A 14 7.43 6.92 0.08
CA LEU A 14 7.50 5.46 0.31
C LEU A 14 6.72 4.98 1.55
N ALA A 15 6.08 5.90 2.30
CA ALA A 15 5.42 5.61 3.56
C ALA A 15 6.28 4.78 4.52
N LEU A 16 7.58 5.10 4.64
CA LEU A 16 8.57 4.26 5.32
C LEU A 16 8.16 3.88 6.74
N LYS A 17 7.51 4.78 7.47
CA LYS A 17 7.02 4.47 8.82
C LYS A 17 5.96 3.36 8.81
N GLN A 18 5.01 3.40 7.88
CA GLN A 18 3.98 2.38 7.73
C GLN A 18 4.55 1.09 7.13
N ALA A 19 5.44 1.22 6.16
CA ALA A 19 6.07 0.09 5.49
C ALA A 19 6.90 -0.74 6.49
N GLN A 20 7.68 -0.09 7.36
CA GLN A 20 8.46 -0.80 8.37
C GLN A 20 7.57 -1.58 9.36
N GLU A 21 6.46 -1.00 9.83
CA GLU A 21 5.51 -1.70 10.72
C GLU A 21 4.83 -2.89 10.02
N ILE A 22 4.41 -2.72 8.77
CA ILE A 22 3.62 -3.72 8.04
C ILE A 22 4.49 -4.83 7.45
N TYR A 23 5.65 -4.49 6.88
CA TYR A 23 6.55 -5.44 6.23
C TYR A 23 7.61 -5.99 7.19
N GLY A 24 7.71 -5.42 8.41
CA GLY A 24 8.71 -5.83 9.40
C GLY A 24 10.13 -5.51 8.96
N GLU A 25 10.29 -4.45 8.15
CA GLU A 25 11.59 -3.97 7.73
C GLU A 25 12.27 -3.22 8.88
N ASP A 26 13.54 -3.51 9.11
CA ASP A 26 14.38 -2.84 10.11
C ASP A 26 15.29 -1.87 9.35
N LEU A 27 14.71 -0.73 8.95
CA LEU A 27 15.47 0.33 8.30
C LEU A 27 16.01 1.26 9.39
N ASP A 28 17.30 1.57 9.31
CA ASP A 28 17.91 2.61 10.16
C ASP A 28 17.32 4.03 9.88
N GLU A 29 16.55 4.16 8.80
CA GLU A 29 15.95 5.40 8.32
C GLU A 29 14.42 5.34 8.38
N THR A 30 13.82 6.34 9.04
CA THR A 30 12.36 6.51 9.15
C THR A 30 11.86 7.79 8.49
N GLU A 31 12.78 8.60 7.95
CA GLU A 31 12.42 9.80 7.20
C GLU A 31 11.81 9.42 5.86
N GLU A 32 10.69 10.06 5.50
CA GLU A 32 9.98 9.72 4.27
C GLU A 32 10.82 10.05 3.03
N LEU A 33 11.09 9.02 2.22
CA LEU A 33 11.76 9.18 0.93
C LEU A 33 10.73 9.50 -0.16
N PRO A 34 11.01 10.46 -1.06
CA PRO A 34 10.11 10.78 -2.16
C PRO A 34 9.86 9.58 -3.08
N GLY A 35 8.60 9.38 -3.45
CA GLY A 35 8.20 8.45 -4.50
C GLY A 35 8.14 9.14 -5.87
N LEU A 36 7.53 8.47 -6.84
CA LEU A 36 7.33 9.01 -8.20
C LEU A 36 6.22 10.07 -8.25
N ASN A 37 5.37 10.14 -7.22
CA ASN A 37 4.29 11.11 -7.09
C ASN A 37 3.31 11.08 -8.28
N PHE A 38 2.94 9.87 -8.72
CA PHE A 38 1.93 9.66 -9.75
C PHE A 38 0.51 9.52 -9.17
N ILE A 39 0.40 9.08 -7.93
CA ILE A 39 -0.86 8.93 -7.19
C ILE A 39 -0.74 9.58 -5.80
N ASP A 40 -1.86 10.04 -5.25
CA ASP A 40 -1.94 10.76 -3.96
C ASP A 40 -2.32 9.87 -2.77
N PHE A 41 -2.48 8.58 -3.01
CA PHE A 41 -2.82 7.53 -2.05
C PHE A 41 -1.71 6.47 -1.94
N TYR A 42 -1.73 5.70 -0.86
CA TYR A 42 -0.83 4.56 -0.67
C TYR A 42 -1.43 3.27 -1.20
N PHE A 43 -0.57 2.46 -1.80
CA PHE A 43 -0.90 1.14 -2.32
C PHE A 43 -0.17 0.10 -1.46
N LEU A 44 -0.91 -0.83 -0.86
CA LEU A 44 -0.36 -1.94 -0.07
C LEU A 44 -0.66 -3.27 -0.78
N PRO A 45 0.32 -3.92 -1.45
CA PRO A 45 0.15 -5.25 -2.03
C PRO A 45 0.03 -6.35 -0.97
N HIS A 46 -0.29 -7.57 -1.43
CA HIS A 46 -0.14 -8.82 -0.68
C HIS A 46 -1.08 -8.98 0.54
N LEU A 47 -2.26 -8.35 0.51
CA LEU A 47 -3.29 -8.54 1.55
C LEU A 47 -3.58 -10.03 1.77
N ASN A 48 -3.52 -10.46 3.03
CA ASN A 48 -3.76 -11.83 3.51
C ASN A 48 -2.85 -12.91 2.88
N ASN A 49 -1.74 -12.54 2.26
CA ASN A 49 -0.80 -13.51 1.71
C ASN A 49 0.00 -14.19 2.84
N LYS A 50 0.12 -15.52 2.78
CA LYS A 50 0.86 -16.35 3.76
C LYS A 50 2.34 -15.99 3.93
N TYR A 51 2.97 -15.41 2.91
CA TYR A 51 4.36 -14.95 2.94
C TYR A 51 4.51 -13.56 3.59
N PHE A 52 3.39 -12.85 3.77
CA PHE A 52 3.32 -11.53 4.36
C PHE A 52 2.30 -11.50 5.50
N PRO A 53 2.55 -12.24 6.60
CA PRO A 53 1.55 -12.50 7.64
C PRO A 53 1.03 -11.23 8.35
N ASN A 54 1.84 -10.16 8.35
CA ASN A 54 1.48 -8.88 8.94
C ASN A 54 0.56 -8.04 8.06
N ILE A 55 0.45 -8.33 6.76
CA ILE A 55 -0.41 -7.61 5.81
C ILE A 55 -1.82 -8.21 5.86
N ASN A 56 -2.48 -8.04 6.99
CA ASN A 56 -3.84 -8.52 7.21
C ASN A 56 -4.78 -7.34 7.55
N LYS A 57 -6.09 -7.56 7.41
CA LYS A 57 -7.11 -6.51 7.61
C LYS A 57 -7.02 -5.83 8.99
N GLU A 58 -6.56 -6.50 10.04
CA GLU A 58 -6.44 -5.90 11.38
C GLU A 58 -5.24 -4.95 11.45
N ASN A 59 -4.07 -5.40 11.01
CA ASN A 59 -2.85 -4.57 11.04
C ASN A 59 -2.93 -3.39 10.07
N ILE A 60 -3.55 -3.56 8.91
CA ILE A 60 -3.74 -2.46 7.96
C ILE A 60 -4.65 -1.38 8.55
N LYS A 61 -5.68 -1.75 9.32
CA LYS A 61 -6.50 -0.78 10.06
C LYS A 61 -5.72 0.00 11.11
N LYS A 62 -4.76 -0.65 11.79
CA LYS A 62 -3.87 0.03 12.76
C LYS A 62 -2.93 0.99 12.03
N SER A 63 -2.28 0.53 10.96
CA SER A 63 -1.38 1.36 10.13
C SER A 63 -2.09 2.55 9.50
N ALA A 64 -3.36 2.41 9.14
CA ALA A 64 -4.14 3.51 8.61
C ALA A 64 -4.27 4.66 9.63
N MET A 65 -4.16 4.42 10.94
CA MET A 65 -4.18 5.51 11.93
C MET A 65 -2.94 6.42 11.88
N ILE A 66 -1.92 6.07 11.11
CA ILE A 66 -0.65 6.81 11.01
C ILE A 66 -0.71 7.90 9.92
N THR A 67 -1.71 7.86 9.03
CA THR A 67 -1.82 8.79 7.91
C THR A 67 -3.27 9.17 7.59
N ASP A 68 -3.46 10.39 7.10
CA ASP A 68 -4.74 10.87 6.59
C ASP A 68 -4.94 10.53 5.10
N ARG A 69 -3.97 9.85 4.46
CA ARG A 69 -4.06 9.45 3.05
C ARG A 69 -4.81 8.13 2.89
N LYS A 70 -5.49 8.01 1.75
CA LYS A 70 -6.13 6.76 1.32
C LYS A 70 -5.12 5.64 1.23
N ILE A 71 -5.52 4.48 1.72
CA ILE A 71 -4.78 3.23 1.59
C ILE A 71 -5.64 2.25 0.82
N TYR A 72 -5.14 1.83 -0.34
CA TYR A 72 -5.67 0.69 -1.08
C TYR A 72 -4.82 -0.53 -0.75
N ALA A 73 -5.35 -1.40 0.09
CA ALA A 73 -4.74 -2.70 0.39
C ALA A 73 -5.41 -3.79 -0.43
N ILE A 74 -4.64 -4.47 -1.28
CA ILE A 74 -5.17 -5.45 -2.22
C ILE A 74 -4.36 -6.76 -2.16
N ASP A 75 -5.01 -7.88 -2.48
CA ASP A 75 -4.34 -9.17 -2.60
C ASP A 75 -3.66 -9.38 -3.96
N ASP A 76 -3.08 -10.56 -4.14
CA ASP A 76 -2.32 -10.90 -5.36
C ASP A 76 -3.20 -11.17 -6.59
N GLN A 77 -4.52 -11.27 -6.41
CA GLN A 77 -5.50 -11.46 -7.48
C GLN A 77 -6.22 -10.16 -7.84
N SER A 78 -5.61 -9.03 -7.47
CA SER A 78 -6.17 -7.71 -7.61
C SER A 78 -5.18 -6.74 -8.26
N ALA A 79 -5.70 -5.71 -8.90
CA ALA A 79 -4.94 -4.61 -9.45
C ALA A 79 -5.73 -3.30 -9.34
N LEU A 80 -5.02 -2.18 -9.34
CA LEU A 80 -5.61 -0.86 -9.53
C LEU A 80 -5.27 -0.36 -10.94
N LYS A 81 -6.28 0.11 -11.65
CA LYS A 81 -6.12 0.90 -12.88
C LYS A 81 -6.42 2.36 -12.54
N VAL A 82 -5.46 3.25 -12.85
CA VAL A 82 -5.59 4.69 -12.60
C VAL A 82 -5.49 5.44 -13.92
N VAL A 83 -6.51 6.23 -14.25
CA VAL A 83 -6.56 7.09 -15.44
C VAL A 83 -7.23 8.41 -15.05
N ASP A 84 -6.56 9.54 -15.29
CA ASP A 84 -7.08 10.89 -14.96
C ASP A 84 -7.67 10.97 -13.53
N ASP A 85 -6.89 10.51 -12.55
CA ASP A 85 -7.26 10.43 -11.12
C ASP A 85 -8.42 9.48 -10.76
N GLN A 86 -9.00 8.78 -11.74
CA GLN A 86 -10.01 7.75 -11.50
C GLN A 86 -9.36 6.41 -11.17
N VAL A 87 -9.69 5.84 -10.01
CA VAL A 87 -9.23 4.53 -9.55
C VAL A 87 -10.30 3.46 -9.82
N ASP A 88 -9.97 2.50 -10.68
CA ASP A 88 -10.73 1.27 -10.89
C ASP A 88 -10.04 0.11 -10.14
N VAL A 89 -10.75 -0.54 -9.22
CA VAL A 89 -10.28 -1.80 -8.61
C VAL A 89 -10.69 -2.97 -9.49
N VAL A 90 -9.71 -3.68 -10.05
CA VAL A 90 -9.92 -4.90 -10.85
C VAL A 90 -9.51 -6.10 -10.00
N SER A 91 -10.46 -6.93 -9.59
CA SER A 91 -10.20 -7.97 -8.59
C SER A 91 -11.11 -9.18 -8.72
N GLU A 92 -10.55 -10.37 -8.51
CA GLU A 92 -11.27 -11.61 -8.19
C GLU A 92 -11.08 -12.04 -6.72
N GLY A 93 -10.39 -11.22 -5.93
CA GLY A 93 -9.91 -11.52 -4.59
C GLY A 93 -10.37 -10.53 -3.52
N ASP A 94 -9.60 -10.46 -2.43
CA ASP A 94 -9.82 -9.57 -1.30
C ASP A 94 -9.11 -8.23 -1.48
N TRP A 95 -9.82 -7.17 -1.13
CA TRP A 95 -9.26 -5.83 -1.01
C TRP A 95 -10.01 -5.02 0.05
N VAL A 96 -9.37 -3.96 0.53
CA VAL A 96 -9.97 -2.98 1.43
C VAL A 96 -9.42 -1.59 1.11
N VAL A 97 -10.28 -0.59 1.23
CA VAL A 97 -9.91 0.82 1.18
C VAL A 97 -10.15 1.42 2.54
N LEU A 98 -9.15 2.15 3.04
CA LEU A 98 -9.19 2.89 4.28
C LEU A 98 -8.83 4.36 4.00
N ASN A 99 -9.28 5.24 4.89
CA ASN A 99 -8.97 6.67 5.01
C ASN A 99 -9.09 7.48 3.71
#